data_AF-A0A412HVA3-F1
#
_entry.id   AF-A0A412HVA3-F1
#
_cell.length_a   1.000
_cell.length_b   1.000
_cell.length_c   1.000
_cell.angle_alpha   90.00
_cell.angle_beta   90.00
_cell.angle_gamma   90.00
#
_symmetry.space_group_name_H-M   'P 1'
#
loop_
_entity.id
_entity.type
_entity.pdbx_description
1 polymer ?
#
loop_
_entity_poly.entity_id
_entity_poly.type
_entity_poly.pdbx_seq_one_letter_code
_entity_poly.pdbx_strand_id
1 'polypeptide(L)'
;MIRIRSIELSNVKNVANGTIGFKDSPFGSSVMGIYGQNGSGKTAVVESLARVQDLMCGFPLDRESVDLIGPSAECAKISIEVEVTEGSPSSLGFVGGLGGTVAAGKPFTVCYSFSFDRLDDRPRLLSEDLSVRAEGLVKRRLAAYDAADTEDSQNLKPVNRWRALRNLAGREADLDLTVARRSPDLQGSSKLFSNAMVAFAVAARKSYLERLGNNSLSEAARTAYESVLVPLMDSTTLLNRFADDKMRVCDTRRSAALAFNIFLLASPGSSTGGWSPEEAGKAPVIRDVSLPIDQTTVLPSEVCDSVRKTVETINCALGAIVPGLSIQVNTLHGETMEDGTPGERVELLSCRQGVRVPFRTESEGIKKIASMLGWLINVFNDDSACLVVDEIDSGVFEFLLGELLEVVTEQGKGQLIFTAHNLRALECLPVGCLVFSTSNPNNRYIGFRGMAPSNNLRNQYLRAINLGGQKEQLYEPTRTSAIGSALLEAGSPQALDFDSLLSSMGGE
;
A
#
# COMPACT_ATOMS: atom_id res chain seq x y z
N MET A 1 7.54 14.62 7.16
CA MET A 1 6.46 13.60 7.26
C MET A 1 5.54 13.55 6.03
N ILE A 2 5.24 12.35 5.52
CA ILE A 2 4.22 12.06 4.48
C ILE A 2 3.28 10.93 4.97
N ARG A 3 1.95 11.09 4.87
CA ARG A 3 0.96 10.09 5.34
C ARG A 3 -0.26 9.99 4.43
N ILE A 4 -0.82 8.79 4.26
CA ILE A 4 -2.10 8.61 3.57
C ILE A 4 -3.24 8.99 4.53
N ARG A 5 -4.08 9.94 4.15
CA ARG A 5 -5.22 10.44 4.96
C ARG A 5 -6.54 9.84 4.55
N SER A 6 -6.71 9.48 3.28
CA SER A 6 -7.90 8.77 2.84
C SER A 6 -7.66 7.93 1.60
N ILE A 7 -8.50 6.91 1.45
CA ILE A 7 -8.67 6.15 0.22
C ILE A 7 -10.15 6.05 -0.11
N GLU A 8 -10.49 6.26 -1.37
CA GLU A 8 -11.82 6.11 -1.93
C GLU A 8 -11.76 5.11 -3.09
N LEU A 9 -12.65 4.12 -3.04
CA LEU A 9 -12.75 3.05 -4.00
C LEU A 9 -14.12 3.11 -4.67
N SER A 10 -14.13 3.07 -6.00
CA SER A 10 -15.36 2.91 -6.78
C SER A 10 -15.19 1.75 -7.76
N ASN A 11 -16.16 0.84 -7.74
CA ASN A 11 -16.21 -0.35 -8.59
C ASN A 11 -14.96 -1.25 -8.48
N VAL A 12 -14.40 -1.39 -7.28
CA VAL A 12 -13.25 -2.25 -7.00
C VAL A 12 -13.72 -3.56 -6.38
N LYS A 13 -13.58 -4.69 -7.07
CA LYS A 13 -14.09 -6.00 -6.66
C LYS A 13 -15.57 -5.91 -6.26
N ASN A 14 -15.88 -6.23 -5.00
CA ASN A 14 -17.21 -6.14 -4.43
C ASN A 14 -17.55 -4.74 -3.86
N VAL A 15 -16.63 -3.77 -3.94
CA VAL A 15 -16.82 -2.39 -3.48
C VAL A 15 -17.40 -1.55 -4.62
N ALA A 16 -18.70 -1.26 -4.59
CA ALA A 16 -19.28 -0.31 -5.55
C ALA A 16 -18.86 1.11 -5.20
N ASN A 17 -18.98 1.51 -3.93
CA ASN A 17 -18.47 2.77 -3.39
C ASN A 17 -18.06 2.59 -1.92
N GLY A 18 -16.91 3.14 -1.55
CA GLY A 18 -16.46 3.16 -0.17
C GLY A 18 -15.29 4.11 0.06
N THR A 19 -15.30 4.78 1.22
CA THR A 19 -14.24 5.70 1.63
C THR A 19 -13.74 5.34 3.01
N ILE A 20 -12.42 5.30 3.17
CA ILE A 20 -11.75 5.11 4.46
C ILE A 20 -10.92 6.36 4.72
N GLY A 21 -11.13 6.99 5.87
CA GLY A 21 -10.30 8.09 6.37
C GLY A 21 -9.35 7.57 7.45
N PHE A 22 -8.05 7.67 7.21
CA PHE A 22 -7.01 7.28 8.15
C PHE A 22 -6.74 8.43 9.12
N LYS A 23 -7.06 8.21 10.39
CA LYS A 23 -6.87 9.18 11.46
C LYS A 23 -5.59 8.88 12.21
N ASP A 24 -5.00 9.92 12.79
CA ASP A 24 -3.98 9.73 13.80
C ASP A 24 -4.65 9.28 15.10
N SER A 25 -4.00 8.37 15.80
CA SER A 25 -4.33 8.02 17.17
C SER A 25 -4.12 9.24 18.06
N PRO A 26 -4.69 9.24 19.28
CA PRO A 26 -4.42 10.28 20.27
C PRO A 26 -2.92 10.46 20.59
N PHE A 27 -2.09 9.47 20.25
CA PHE A 27 -0.66 9.42 20.53
C PHE A 27 0.21 9.84 19.31
N GLY A 28 -0.39 10.13 18.16
CA GLY A 28 0.30 10.61 16.95
C GLY A 28 0.72 9.51 15.96
N SER A 29 0.62 8.23 16.33
CA SER A 29 0.71 7.07 15.43
C SER A 29 -0.52 7.03 14.50
N SER A 30 -0.43 6.39 13.32
CA SER A 30 -1.61 6.18 12.46
C SER A 30 -1.87 4.68 12.26
N VAL A 31 -2.54 4.04 13.21
CA VAL A 31 -2.92 2.63 13.09
C VAL A 31 -4.38 2.52 12.66
N MET A 32 -4.65 1.72 11.63
CA MET A 32 -6.00 1.46 11.14
C MET A 32 -6.22 -0.01 10.81
N GLY A 33 -7.06 -0.67 11.60
CA GLY A 33 -7.53 -2.03 11.34
C GLY A 33 -8.87 -2.04 10.59
N ILE A 34 -8.96 -2.84 9.53
CA ILE A 34 -10.15 -3.01 8.70
C ILE A 34 -10.77 -4.38 9.01
N TYR A 35 -12.01 -4.38 9.49
CA TYR A 35 -12.71 -5.57 10.00
C TYR A 35 -13.99 -5.86 9.23
N GLY A 36 -14.45 -7.11 9.28
CA GLY A 36 -15.73 -7.55 8.72
C GLY A 36 -15.68 -8.95 8.16
N GLN A 37 -16.80 -9.39 7.59
CA GLN A 37 -16.96 -10.75 7.09
C GLN A 37 -15.99 -11.10 5.95
N ASN A 38 -15.80 -12.38 5.68
CA ASN A 38 -15.03 -12.81 4.51
C ASN A 38 -15.73 -12.34 3.22
N GLY A 39 -14.95 -11.90 2.23
CA GLY A 39 -15.53 -11.36 1.00
C GLY A 39 -16.27 -10.02 1.17
N SER A 40 -15.97 -9.24 2.21
CA SER A 40 -16.53 -7.89 2.43
C SER A 40 -15.69 -6.75 1.88
N GLY A 41 -14.60 -7.03 1.16
CA GLY A 41 -13.77 -6.01 0.51
C GLY A 41 -12.57 -5.51 1.32
N LYS A 42 -12.24 -6.12 2.46
CA LYS A 42 -11.03 -5.78 3.24
C LYS A 42 -9.75 -5.82 2.38
N THR A 43 -9.49 -6.97 1.74
CA THR A 43 -8.35 -7.19 0.84
C THR A 43 -8.37 -6.23 -0.36
N ALA A 44 -9.55 -5.81 -0.83
CA ALA A 44 -9.66 -4.86 -1.93
C ALA A 44 -9.00 -3.51 -1.60
N VAL A 45 -9.00 -3.08 -0.32
CA VAL A 45 -8.28 -1.88 0.14
C VAL A 45 -6.77 -2.08 0.03
N VAL A 46 -6.26 -3.21 0.49
CA VAL A 46 -4.83 -3.53 0.47
C VAL A 46 -4.32 -3.60 -0.97
N GLU A 47 -5.01 -4.33 -1.83
CA GLU A 47 -4.64 -4.45 -3.24
C GLU A 47 -4.74 -3.10 -3.97
N SER A 48 -5.73 -2.26 -3.65
CA SER A 48 -5.82 -0.91 -4.21
C SER A 48 -4.63 -0.04 -3.81
N LEU A 49 -4.18 -0.14 -2.56
CA LEU A 49 -2.96 0.53 -2.08
C LEU A 49 -1.69 -0.03 -2.74
N ALA A 50 -1.66 -1.32 -3.09
CA ALA A 50 -0.57 -1.89 -3.89
C ALA A 50 -0.51 -1.25 -5.29
N ARG A 51 -1.65 -1.09 -5.97
CA ARG A 51 -1.71 -0.43 -7.29
C ARG A 51 -1.31 1.04 -7.25
N VAL A 52 -1.70 1.73 -6.18
CA VAL A 52 -1.23 3.10 -5.90
C VAL A 52 0.30 3.12 -5.80
N GLN A 53 0.88 2.20 -5.01
CA GLN A 53 2.33 2.09 -4.85
C GLN A 53 3.01 1.82 -6.20
N ASP A 54 2.52 0.84 -6.97
CA ASP A 54 3.07 0.47 -8.29
C ASP A 54 3.14 1.70 -9.22
N LEU A 55 2.02 2.42 -9.39
CA LEU A 55 1.96 3.59 -10.25
C LEU A 55 2.83 4.75 -9.76
N MET A 56 2.89 5.01 -8.46
CA MET A 56 3.74 6.06 -7.89
C MET A 56 5.23 5.75 -8.08
N CYS A 57 5.62 4.48 -8.04
CA CYS A 57 6.98 4.02 -8.36
C CYS A 57 7.28 4.03 -9.87
N GLY A 58 6.29 4.32 -10.73
CA GLY A 58 6.42 4.31 -12.19
C GLY A 58 6.29 2.92 -12.82
N PHE A 59 5.91 1.90 -12.04
CA PHE A 59 5.62 0.57 -12.56
C PHE A 59 4.22 0.53 -13.20
N PRO A 60 4.02 -0.25 -14.28
CA PRO A 60 2.69 -0.47 -14.83
C PRO A 60 1.82 -1.29 -13.87
N LEU A 61 0.50 -1.12 -13.98
CA LEU A 61 -0.46 -2.06 -13.41
C LEU A 61 -0.18 -3.47 -13.93
N ASP A 62 -0.07 -4.43 -13.01
CA ASP A 62 0.11 -5.85 -13.31
C ASP A 62 -1.13 -6.46 -13.98
N ARG A 63 -0.99 -7.61 -14.64
CA ARG A 63 -2.14 -8.25 -15.31
C ARG A 63 -3.29 -8.54 -14.35
N GLU A 64 -2.98 -8.93 -13.12
CA GLU A 64 -3.95 -9.24 -12.07
C GLU A 64 -4.74 -8.01 -11.61
N SER A 65 -4.30 -6.79 -11.92
CA SER A 65 -5.08 -5.57 -11.69
C SER A 65 -6.47 -5.66 -12.33
N VAL A 66 -6.66 -6.41 -13.42
CA VAL A 66 -7.98 -6.60 -14.05
C VAL A 66 -8.97 -7.31 -13.14
N ASP A 67 -8.50 -8.06 -12.14
CA ASP A 67 -9.33 -8.77 -11.15
C ASP A 67 -9.84 -7.81 -10.05
N LEU A 68 -9.30 -6.59 -10.00
CA LEU A 68 -9.83 -5.52 -9.16
C LEU A 68 -11.05 -4.85 -9.77
N ILE A 69 -11.35 -5.05 -11.05
CA ILE A 69 -12.55 -4.46 -11.66
C ILE A 69 -13.77 -5.21 -11.16
N GLY A 70 -14.77 -4.47 -10.65
CA GLY A 70 -15.98 -5.07 -10.12
C GLY A 70 -16.71 -5.93 -11.16
N PRO A 71 -17.38 -7.04 -10.77
CA PRO A 71 -17.95 -8.01 -11.72
C PRO A 71 -18.91 -7.44 -12.77
N SER A 72 -19.59 -6.34 -12.43
CA SER A 72 -20.57 -5.67 -13.30
C SER A 72 -20.11 -4.28 -13.74
N ALA A 73 -18.83 -3.93 -13.54
CA ALA A 73 -18.29 -2.62 -13.86
C ALA A 73 -17.39 -2.68 -15.09
N GLU A 74 -17.45 -1.64 -15.91
CA GLU A 74 -16.56 -1.49 -17.07
C GLU A 74 -15.17 -1.00 -16.64
N CYS A 75 -15.10 -0.21 -15.57
CA CYS A 75 -13.86 0.33 -15.04
C CYS A 75 -13.90 0.42 -13.51
N ALA A 76 -12.71 0.41 -12.91
CA ALA A 76 -12.48 0.67 -11.49
C ALA A 76 -11.83 2.04 -11.32
N LYS A 77 -12.06 2.69 -10.17
CA LYS A 77 -11.42 3.95 -9.80
C LYS A 77 -10.91 3.89 -8.37
N ILE A 78 -9.67 4.35 -8.20
CA ILE A 78 -8.99 4.45 -6.90
C ILE A 78 -8.57 5.91 -6.73
N SER A 79 -8.88 6.50 -5.58
CA SER A 79 -8.46 7.85 -5.22
C SER A 79 -7.85 7.86 -3.83
N ILE A 80 -6.76 8.59 -3.63
CA ILE A 80 -6.14 8.77 -2.33
C ILE A 80 -5.85 10.25 -2.06
N GLU A 81 -5.85 10.60 -0.78
CA GLU A 81 -5.35 11.88 -0.29
C GLU A 81 -4.12 11.63 0.59
N VAL A 82 -3.00 12.27 0.24
CA VAL A 82 -1.73 12.17 0.95
C VAL A 82 -1.41 13.52 1.57
N GLU A 83 -1.21 13.55 2.88
CA GLU A 83 -0.72 14.74 3.59
C GLU A 83 0.80 14.79 3.57
N VAL A 84 1.33 15.98 3.33
CA VAL A 84 2.75 16.28 3.27
C VAL A 84 3.01 17.47 4.17
N THR A 85 3.92 17.32 5.13
CA THR A 85 4.33 18.38 6.09
C THR A 85 5.63 19.06 5.70
N GLU A 86 6.52 18.35 5.01
CA GLU A 86 7.81 18.85 4.56
C GLU A 86 7.83 18.83 3.03
N GLY A 87 7.86 20.00 2.42
CA GLY A 87 7.97 20.17 0.98
C GLY A 87 8.98 21.27 0.66
N SER A 88 9.40 21.37 -0.61
CA SER A 88 10.22 22.51 -1.04
C SER A 88 9.31 23.75 -1.14
N PRO A 89 9.52 24.81 -0.32
CA PRO A 89 8.71 26.01 -0.42
C PRO A 89 8.85 26.70 -1.79
N SER A 90 10.03 26.56 -2.41
CA SER A 90 10.39 27.12 -3.71
C SER A 90 9.90 26.28 -4.90
N SER A 91 9.82 24.95 -4.75
CA SER A 91 9.56 24.04 -5.88
C SER A 91 8.10 23.55 -5.95
N LEU A 92 7.23 23.95 -5.02
CA LEU A 92 5.78 23.77 -5.15
C LEU A 92 5.05 24.98 -5.77
N GLY A 93 5.78 26.01 -6.22
CA GLY A 93 5.22 27.03 -7.12
C GLY A 93 4.51 28.20 -6.46
N PHE A 94 5.13 28.84 -5.47
CA PHE A 94 4.44 29.83 -4.64
C PHE A 94 5.07 31.20 -4.58
N VAL A 95 4.56 32.07 -5.45
CA VAL A 95 4.33 33.45 -5.08
C VAL A 95 2.84 33.56 -4.69
N GLY A 96 2.55 33.48 -3.38
CA GLY A 96 1.25 33.86 -2.81
C GLY A 96 0.24 32.77 -2.41
N GLY A 97 0.66 31.59 -1.91
CA GLY A 97 -0.31 30.58 -1.43
C GLY A 97 0.30 29.38 -0.69
N LEU A 98 0.15 28.18 -1.25
CA LEU A 98 0.45 26.89 -0.62
C LEU A 98 1.93 26.66 -0.28
N GLY A 99 2.84 27.51 -0.73
CA GLY A 99 4.27 27.51 -0.36
C GLY A 99 4.59 28.57 0.66
N GLY A 100 3.70 29.54 0.86
CA GLY A 100 3.60 30.22 2.14
C GLY A 100 3.18 29.25 3.24
N THR A 101 2.22 28.34 2.96
CA THR A 101 1.83 27.25 3.86
C THR A 101 3.03 26.34 4.16
N VAL A 102 3.74 25.85 3.13
CA VAL A 102 4.95 25.03 3.33
C VAL A 102 6.07 25.81 4.03
N ALA A 103 6.33 27.07 3.67
CA ALA A 103 7.34 27.91 4.34
C ALA A 103 7.01 28.17 5.82
N ALA A 104 5.73 28.20 6.17
CA ALA A 104 5.25 28.33 7.55
C ALA A 104 5.21 26.98 8.31
N GLY A 105 5.69 25.88 7.70
CA GLY A 105 5.68 24.54 8.30
C GLY A 105 4.28 23.92 8.41
N LYS A 106 3.29 24.43 7.66
CA LYS A 106 1.93 23.89 7.65
C LYS A 106 1.80 22.80 6.57
N PRO A 107 1.00 21.74 6.81
CA PRO A 107 0.82 20.66 5.85
C PRO A 107 -0.01 21.08 4.63
N PHE A 108 0.21 20.38 3.52
CA PHE A 108 -0.64 20.39 2.34
C PHE A 108 -1.04 18.97 1.95
N THR A 109 -2.09 18.83 1.14
CA THR A 109 -2.58 17.54 0.66
C THR A 109 -2.35 17.41 -0.85
N VAL A 110 -1.76 16.30 -1.26
CA VAL A 110 -1.75 15.84 -2.65
C VAL A 110 -2.88 14.83 -2.83
N CYS A 111 -3.79 15.11 -3.75
CA CYS A 111 -4.86 14.19 -4.14
C CYS A 111 -4.44 13.51 -5.44
N TYR A 112 -4.33 12.18 -5.43
CA TYR A 112 -4.06 11.38 -6.62
C TYR A 112 -5.22 10.42 -6.86
N SER A 113 -5.73 10.37 -8.08
CA SER A 113 -6.76 9.40 -8.47
C SER A 113 -6.52 8.89 -9.86
N PHE A 114 -6.86 7.62 -10.09
CA PHE A 114 -6.79 7.00 -11.40
C PHE A 114 -7.95 6.04 -11.62
N SER A 115 -8.30 5.82 -12.89
CA SER A 115 -9.24 4.77 -13.30
C SER A 115 -8.64 3.89 -14.38
N PHE A 116 -9.05 2.63 -14.40
CA PHE A 116 -8.55 1.66 -15.36
C PHE A 116 -9.65 0.67 -15.76
N ASP A 117 -9.56 0.17 -16.99
CA ASP A 117 -10.44 -0.87 -17.53
C ASP A 117 -9.64 -2.07 -18.03
N ARG A 118 -10.36 -3.01 -18.63
CA ARG A 118 -9.80 -4.21 -19.26
C ARG A 118 -9.78 -4.02 -20.77
N LEU A 119 -8.60 -4.14 -21.38
CA LEU A 119 -8.40 -4.25 -22.81
C LEU A 119 -7.54 -5.49 -23.11
N ASP A 120 -8.05 -6.46 -23.85
CA ASP A 120 -7.36 -7.70 -24.21
C ASP A 120 -6.72 -8.41 -23.00
N ASP A 121 -7.50 -8.56 -21.91
CA ASP A 121 -7.07 -9.12 -20.62
C ASP A 121 -5.88 -8.43 -19.95
N ARG A 122 -5.63 -7.16 -20.30
CA ARG A 122 -4.62 -6.32 -19.65
C ARG A 122 -5.27 -5.06 -19.07
N PRO A 123 -4.71 -4.52 -17.98
CA PRO A 123 -5.18 -3.25 -17.46
C PRO A 123 -4.79 -2.12 -18.42
N ARG A 124 -5.74 -1.23 -18.68
CA ARG A 124 -5.48 0.03 -19.38
C ARG A 124 -5.92 1.20 -18.52
N LEU A 125 -5.01 2.13 -18.30
CA LEU A 125 -5.23 3.33 -17.50
C LEU A 125 -6.04 4.35 -18.31
N LEU A 126 -7.30 4.55 -17.92
CA LEU A 126 -8.24 5.44 -18.60
C LEU A 126 -8.05 6.89 -18.18
N SER A 127 -7.87 7.14 -16.89
CA SER A 127 -7.71 8.51 -16.40
C SER A 127 -6.70 8.57 -15.25
N GLU A 128 -6.06 9.73 -15.13
CA GLU A 128 -5.31 10.13 -13.94
C GLU A 128 -5.62 11.59 -13.63
N ASP A 129 -5.72 11.93 -12.36
CA ASP A 129 -5.82 13.31 -11.85
C ASP A 129 -4.87 13.44 -10.66
N LEU A 130 -4.01 14.45 -10.73
CA LEU A 130 -3.18 14.91 -9.62
C LEU A 130 -3.50 16.38 -9.33
N SER A 131 -3.92 16.61 -8.10
CA SER A 131 -4.32 17.90 -7.58
C SER A 131 -3.67 18.16 -6.23
N VAL A 132 -3.50 19.43 -5.86
CA VAL A 132 -3.00 19.83 -4.54
C VAL A 132 -3.99 20.76 -3.85
N ARG A 133 -4.06 20.70 -2.52
CA ARG A 133 -4.82 21.65 -1.70
C ARG A 133 -4.06 21.93 -0.40
N ALA A 134 -4.37 23.05 0.22
CA ALA A 134 -3.91 23.37 1.57
C ALA A 134 -5.04 24.08 2.32
N GLU A 135 -4.89 24.19 3.63
CA GLU A 135 -5.85 24.88 4.48
C GLU A 135 -6.13 26.30 3.98
N GLY A 136 -7.40 26.65 3.81
CA GLY A 136 -7.84 27.96 3.32
C GLY A 136 -7.61 28.23 1.82
N LEU A 137 -7.09 27.25 1.07
CA LEU A 137 -6.83 27.38 -0.37
C LEU A 137 -7.71 26.42 -1.18
N VAL A 138 -8.17 26.90 -2.34
CA VAL A 138 -8.96 26.09 -3.26
C VAL A 138 -8.10 24.97 -3.85
N LYS A 139 -8.67 23.76 -3.93
CA LYS A 139 -8.04 22.61 -4.60
C LYS A 139 -7.63 23.01 -6.02
N ARG A 140 -6.34 22.90 -6.31
CA ARG A 140 -5.77 23.20 -7.63
C ARG A 140 -5.38 21.91 -8.33
N ARG A 141 -5.97 21.68 -9.50
CA ARG A 141 -5.56 20.62 -10.42
C ARG A 141 -4.26 20.97 -11.10
N LEU A 142 -3.28 20.07 -11.03
CA LEU A 142 -1.97 20.24 -11.66
C LEU A 142 -1.95 19.51 -13.02
N ALA A 143 -2.37 18.26 -13.02
CA ALA A 143 -2.46 17.45 -14.22
C ALA A 143 -3.70 16.57 -14.14
N ALA A 144 -4.47 16.49 -15.22
CA ALA A 144 -5.42 15.40 -15.40
C ALA A 144 -5.51 15.03 -16.87
N TYR A 145 -5.71 13.75 -17.14
CA TYR A 145 -6.13 13.30 -18.46
C TYR A 145 -7.24 12.26 -18.32
N ASP A 146 -8.06 12.17 -19.36
CA ASP A 146 -9.11 11.18 -19.49
C ASP A 146 -9.11 10.68 -20.94
N ALA A 147 -8.93 9.38 -21.12
CA ALA A 147 -8.90 8.73 -22.42
C ALA A 147 -10.28 8.70 -23.08
N ALA A 148 -11.38 8.79 -22.32
CA ALA A 148 -12.74 8.80 -22.83
C ALA A 148 -13.17 10.17 -23.38
N ASP A 149 -12.41 11.23 -23.11
CA ASP A 149 -12.75 12.60 -23.50
C ASP A 149 -12.46 12.83 -25.00
N THR A 150 -13.41 12.54 -25.89
CA THR A 150 -13.18 12.55 -27.34
C THR A 150 -12.88 13.94 -27.94
N GLU A 151 -13.24 15.03 -27.27
CA GLU A 151 -13.02 16.40 -27.77
C GLU A 151 -11.62 16.94 -27.41
N ASP A 152 -11.04 16.49 -26.29
CA ASP A 152 -9.79 17.05 -25.74
C ASP A 152 -8.85 15.98 -25.12
N SER A 153 -9.07 14.69 -25.40
CA SER A 153 -8.26 13.52 -24.94
C SER A 153 -6.76 13.67 -25.16
N GLN A 154 -6.38 14.53 -26.11
CA GLN A 154 -4.99 14.80 -26.45
C GLN A 154 -4.30 15.72 -25.42
N ASN A 155 -5.04 16.46 -24.61
CA ASN A 155 -4.50 17.52 -23.75
C ASN A 155 -4.61 17.22 -22.25
N LEU A 156 -3.52 17.48 -21.54
CA LEU A 156 -3.53 17.49 -20.08
C LEU A 156 -4.29 18.74 -19.60
N LYS A 157 -5.12 18.57 -18.58
CA LYS A 157 -5.88 19.65 -17.95
C LYS A 157 -5.07 20.20 -16.77
N PRO A 158 -5.02 21.54 -16.56
CA PRO A 158 -5.76 22.58 -17.29
C PRO A 158 -5.18 22.90 -18.68
N VAL A 159 -6.03 22.87 -19.72
CA VAL A 159 -5.64 22.93 -21.15
C VAL A 159 -4.77 24.14 -21.48
N ASN A 160 -5.16 25.34 -21.01
CA ASN A 160 -4.42 26.58 -21.29
C ASN A 160 -3.01 26.58 -20.69
N ARG A 161 -2.84 25.99 -19.49
CA ARG A 161 -1.54 25.91 -18.82
C ARG A 161 -0.65 24.89 -19.53
N TRP A 162 -1.18 23.72 -19.84
CA TRP A 162 -0.44 22.68 -20.55
C TRP A 162 -0.09 23.06 -21.99
N ARG A 163 -0.93 23.83 -22.69
CA ARG A 163 -0.58 24.41 -23.99
C ARG A 163 0.64 25.33 -23.90
N ALA A 164 0.70 26.18 -22.87
CA ALA A 164 1.86 27.04 -22.63
C ALA A 164 3.11 26.21 -22.27
N LEU A 165 2.98 25.14 -21.49
CA LEU A 165 4.08 24.24 -21.15
C LEU A 165 4.62 23.49 -22.37
N ARG A 166 3.78 23.01 -23.27
CA ARG A 166 4.22 22.34 -24.52
C ARG A 166 5.03 23.29 -25.41
N ASN A 167 4.57 24.53 -25.55
CA ASN A 167 5.32 25.58 -26.26
C ASN A 167 6.65 25.94 -25.59
N LEU A 168 6.74 25.75 -24.27
CA LEU A 168 7.95 25.98 -23.49
C LEU A 168 8.93 24.81 -23.64
N ALA A 169 8.47 23.56 -23.50
CA ALA A 169 9.27 22.35 -23.60
C ALA A 169 9.82 22.10 -25.02
N GLY A 170 9.07 22.51 -26.04
CA GLY A 170 9.44 22.30 -27.44
C GLY A 170 8.81 21.05 -28.05
N ARG A 171 8.88 20.94 -29.38
CA ARG A 171 8.17 19.91 -30.16
C ARG A 171 8.66 18.50 -29.90
N GLU A 172 9.96 18.32 -29.66
CA GLU A 172 10.58 17.01 -29.42
C GLU A 172 10.07 16.41 -28.10
N ALA A 173 10.20 17.16 -27.00
CA ALA A 173 9.69 16.75 -25.70
C ALA A 173 8.16 16.52 -25.69
N ASP A 174 7.40 17.35 -26.42
CA ASP A 174 5.96 17.18 -26.57
C ASP A 174 5.60 15.90 -27.35
N LEU A 175 6.38 15.57 -28.38
CA LEU A 175 6.22 14.35 -29.16
C LEU A 175 6.48 13.12 -28.28
N ASP A 176 7.59 13.10 -27.54
CA ASP A 176 7.95 11.99 -26.64
C ASP A 176 6.87 11.74 -25.58
N LEU A 177 6.37 12.81 -24.96
CA LEU A 177 5.28 12.73 -24.00
C LEU A 177 4.00 12.18 -24.66
N THR A 178 3.71 12.59 -25.90
CA THR A 178 2.55 12.12 -26.66
C THR A 178 2.68 10.64 -27.05
N VAL A 179 3.87 10.20 -27.45
CA VAL A 179 4.17 8.79 -27.78
C VAL A 179 4.02 7.91 -26.54
N ALA A 180 4.59 8.31 -25.41
CA ALA A 180 4.48 7.56 -24.16
C ALA A 180 3.01 7.38 -23.69
N ARG A 181 2.15 8.35 -24.02
CA ARG A 181 0.71 8.27 -23.73
C ARG A 181 -0.06 7.33 -24.66
N ARG A 182 0.37 7.19 -25.91
CA ARG A 182 -0.31 6.37 -26.93
C ARG A 182 0.27 4.97 -27.10
N SER A 183 1.46 4.73 -26.54
CA SER A 183 2.13 3.44 -26.66
C SER A 183 1.27 2.30 -26.09
N PRO A 184 0.96 1.27 -26.89
CA PRO A 184 0.28 0.07 -26.43
C PRO A 184 0.99 -0.61 -25.25
N ASP A 185 2.32 -0.61 -25.27
CA ASP A 185 3.14 -1.24 -24.25
C ASP A 185 3.09 -0.51 -22.89
N LEU A 186 2.65 0.75 -22.89
CA LEU A 186 2.55 1.59 -21.69
C LEU A 186 1.10 1.82 -21.27
N GLN A 187 0.14 1.06 -21.78
CA GLN A 187 -1.29 1.29 -21.49
C GLN A 187 -1.63 1.17 -20.00
N GLY A 188 -0.97 0.28 -19.26
CA GLY A 188 -1.12 0.14 -17.80
C GLY A 188 -0.21 1.06 -16.98
N SER A 189 0.65 1.87 -17.61
CA SER A 189 1.61 2.74 -16.92
C SER A 189 1.04 4.11 -16.65
N SER A 190 1.35 4.67 -15.46
CA SER A 190 1.11 6.08 -15.17
C SER A 190 1.80 6.96 -16.20
N LYS A 191 1.11 8.01 -16.63
CA LYS A 191 1.63 9.06 -17.48
C LYS A 191 2.22 10.19 -16.66
N LEU A 192 1.74 10.38 -15.42
CA LEU A 192 2.24 11.41 -14.50
C LEU A 192 3.56 11.00 -13.83
N PHE A 193 3.73 9.72 -13.48
CA PHE A 193 4.93 9.17 -12.86
C PHE A 193 5.89 8.53 -13.88
N SER A 194 5.85 8.97 -15.14
CA SER A 194 6.64 8.38 -16.23
C SER A 194 7.96 9.11 -16.48
N ASN A 195 8.96 8.38 -16.98
CA ASN A 195 10.23 8.97 -17.46
C ASN A 195 10.00 10.01 -18.56
N ALA A 196 8.97 9.83 -19.40
CA ALA A 196 8.61 10.82 -20.43
C ALA A 196 8.12 12.14 -19.82
N MET A 197 7.36 12.11 -18.71
CA MET A 197 6.97 13.31 -17.98
C MET A 197 8.19 14.01 -17.36
N VAL A 198 9.13 13.25 -16.81
CA VAL A 198 10.39 13.80 -16.27
C VAL A 198 11.20 14.46 -17.38
N ALA A 199 11.39 13.80 -18.53
CA ALA A 199 12.09 14.34 -19.68
C ALA A 199 11.43 15.63 -20.21
N PHE A 200 10.10 15.63 -20.31
CA PHE A 200 9.32 16.82 -20.67
C PHE A 200 9.57 17.98 -19.68
N ALA A 201 9.55 17.70 -18.38
CA ALA A 201 9.78 18.71 -17.36
C ALA A 201 11.20 19.29 -17.40
N VAL A 202 12.21 18.44 -17.64
CA VAL A 202 13.61 18.86 -17.81
C VAL A 202 13.76 19.77 -19.02
N ALA A 203 13.16 19.42 -20.16
CA ALA A 203 13.17 20.25 -21.36
C ALA A 203 12.49 21.61 -21.13
N ALA A 204 11.31 21.60 -20.48
CA ALA A 204 10.60 22.83 -20.11
C ALA A 204 11.42 23.71 -19.17
N ARG A 205 12.09 23.13 -18.17
CA ARG A 205 12.98 23.86 -17.24
C ARG A 205 14.15 24.50 -17.96
N LYS A 206 14.81 23.78 -18.87
CA LYS A 206 15.92 24.32 -19.66
C LYS A 206 15.46 25.54 -20.47
N SER A 207 14.37 25.41 -21.23
CA SER A 207 13.85 26.54 -22.01
C SER A 207 13.33 27.69 -21.14
N TYR A 208 12.79 27.41 -19.95
CA TYR A 208 12.37 28.42 -18.99
C TYR A 208 13.55 29.32 -18.59
N LEU A 209 14.66 28.71 -18.15
CA LEU A 209 15.84 29.44 -17.69
C LEU A 209 16.49 30.26 -18.82
N GLU A 210 16.58 29.69 -20.02
CA GLU A 210 17.12 30.39 -21.20
C GLU A 210 16.28 31.63 -21.57
N ARG A 211 14.95 31.48 -21.64
CA ARG A 211 14.04 32.59 -21.98
C ARG A 211 13.95 33.64 -20.88
N LEU A 212 14.09 33.23 -19.61
CA LEU A 212 14.15 34.15 -18.48
C LEU A 212 15.41 35.02 -18.55
N GLY A 213 16.58 34.41 -18.83
CA GLY A 213 17.84 35.15 -19.00
C GLY A 213 17.84 36.10 -20.20
N ASN A 214 17.12 35.75 -21.26
CA ASN A 214 16.99 36.57 -22.47
C ASN A 214 15.82 37.58 -22.44
N ASN A 215 15.10 37.71 -21.32
CA ASN A 215 13.89 38.54 -21.19
C ASN A 215 12.81 38.27 -22.26
N SER A 216 12.73 37.03 -22.75
CA SER A 216 11.80 36.60 -23.81
C SER A 216 10.70 35.65 -23.30
N LEU A 217 10.56 35.50 -21.98
CA LEU A 217 9.58 34.62 -21.36
C LEU A 217 8.20 35.29 -21.32
N SER A 218 7.18 34.62 -21.86
CA SER A 218 5.80 35.12 -21.78
C SER A 218 5.20 34.87 -20.40
N GLU A 219 4.30 35.75 -19.96
CA GLU A 219 3.64 35.61 -18.66
C GLU A 219 2.83 34.31 -18.56
N ALA A 220 2.19 33.90 -19.65
CA ALA A 220 1.46 32.63 -19.71
C ALA A 220 2.38 31.41 -19.49
N ALA A 221 3.58 31.41 -20.08
CA ALA A 221 4.57 30.36 -19.90
C ALA A 221 5.16 30.38 -18.48
N ARG A 222 5.45 31.58 -17.96
CA ARG A 222 5.92 31.77 -16.59
C ARG A 222 4.93 31.21 -15.57
N THR A 223 3.68 31.66 -15.63
CA THR A 223 2.66 31.18 -14.69
C THR A 223 2.41 29.68 -14.86
N ALA A 224 2.40 29.14 -16.09
CA ALA A 224 2.19 27.70 -16.28
C ALA A 224 3.36 26.86 -15.71
N TYR A 225 4.60 27.32 -15.90
CA TYR A 225 5.77 26.67 -15.32
C TYR A 225 5.74 26.72 -13.79
N GLU A 226 5.65 27.91 -13.22
CA GLU A 226 5.69 28.13 -11.78
C GLU A 226 4.47 27.52 -11.06
N SER A 227 3.27 27.65 -11.61
CA SER A 227 2.03 27.31 -10.90
C SER A 227 1.48 25.91 -11.19
N VAL A 228 2.05 25.18 -12.17
CA VAL A 228 1.59 23.84 -12.57
C VAL A 228 2.74 22.86 -12.65
N LEU A 229 3.72 23.08 -13.53
CA LEU A 229 4.75 22.07 -13.80
C LEU A 229 5.67 21.86 -12.59
N VAL A 230 6.13 22.94 -11.97
CA VAL A 230 6.98 22.92 -10.77
C VAL A 230 6.29 22.15 -9.63
N PRO A 231 5.07 22.52 -9.18
CA PRO A 231 4.34 21.75 -8.17
C PRO A 231 4.01 20.31 -8.56
N LEU A 232 3.76 20.03 -9.84
CA LEU A 232 3.51 18.67 -10.31
C LEU A 232 4.74 17.79 -10.13
N MET A 233 5.91 18.27 -10.57
CA MET A 233 7.16 17.51 -10.48
C MET A 233 7.57 17.31 -9.03
N ASP A 234 7.39 18.32 -8.19
CA ASP A 234 7.63 18.18 -6.75
C ASP A 234 6.69 17.15 -6.11
N SER A 235 5.39 17.25 -6.38
CA SER A 235 4.40 16.33 -5.80
C SER A 235 4.64 14.90 -6.25
N THR A 236 4.87 14.69 -7.55
CA THR A 236 5.17 13.35 -8.11
C THR A 236 6.49 12.80 -7.58
N THR A 237 7.53 13.62 -7.42
CA THR A 237 8.81 13.20 -6.84
C THR A 237 8.68 12.81 -5.36
N LEU A 238 7.94 13.60 -4.57
CA LEU A 238 7.68 13.30 -3.16
C LEU A 238 6.89 12.01 -3.00
N LEU A 239 5.83 11.83 -3.80
CA LEU A 239 5.01 10.62 -3.79
C LEU A 239 5.77 9.39 -4.28
N ASN A 240 6.61 9.52 -5.32
CA ASN A 240 7.47 8.44 -5.80
C ASN A 240 8.46 7.99 -4.72
N ARG A 241 9.16 8.93 -4.06
CA ARG A 241 10.07 8.61 -2.95
C ARG A 241 9.35 8.00 -1.76
N PHE A 242 8.16 8.52 -1.42
CA PHE A 242 7.34 7.91 -0.37
C PHE A 242 6.95 6.48 -0.72
N ALA A 243 6.51 6.23 -1.96
CA ALA A 243 6.10 4.93 -2.43
C ALA A 243 7.26 3.92 -2.49
N ASP A 244 8.46 4.33 -2.91
CA ASP A 244 9.63 3.46 -3.02
C ASP A 244 10.33 3.23 -1.67
N ASP A 245 10.53 4.30 -0.88
CA ASP A 245 11.38 4.25 0.32
C ASP A 245 10.61 3.98 1.62
N LYS A 246 9.34 4.38 1.69
CA LYS A 246 8.60 4.50 2.97
C LYS A 246 7.32 3.68 3.01
N MET A 247 6.69 3.42 1.88
CA MET A 247 5.49 2.60 1.79
C MET A 247 5.84 1.14 1.52
N ARG A 248 5.17 0.20 2.18
CA ARG A 248 5.23 -1.21 1.81
C ARG A 248 3.86 -1.85 1.94
N VAL A 249 3.42 -2.49 0.86
CA VAL A 249 2.23 -3.33 0.87
C VAL A 249 2.61 -4.81 0.94
N CYS A 250 2.12 -5.49 1.97
CA CYS A 250 2.30 -6.90 2.26
C CYS A 250 0.96 -7.61 2.02
N ASP A 251 0.74 -8.07 0.79
CA ASP A 251 -0.45 -8.86 0.45
C ASP A 251 -0.35 -10.31 0.97
N THR A 252 -1.41 -11.10 0.75
CA THR A 252 -1.43 -12.51 1.11
C THR A 252 -0.39 -13.35 0.37
N ARG A 253 0.06 -12.93 -0.83
CA ARG A 253 1.10 -13.63 -1.60
C ARG A 253 2.47 -13.51 -0.95
N ARG A 254 2.81 -12.33 -0.42
CA ARG A 254 4.01 -12.15 0.41
C ARG A 254 3.98 -13.10 1.60
N SER A 255 2.84 -13.22 2.28
CA SER A 255 2.66 -14.17 3.39
C SER A 255 2.76 -15.63 2.93
N ALA A 256 2.28 -15.95 1.73
CA ALA A 256 2.33 -17.29 1.15
C ALA A 256 3.76 -17.76 0.79
N ALA A 257 4.72 -16.85 0.60
CA ALA A 257 6.12 -17.20 0.35
C ALA A 257 6.68 -18.11 1.47
N LEU A 258 6.27 -17.88 2.72
CA LEU A 258 6.67 -18.72 3.85
C LEU A 258 6.20 -20.17 3.72
N ALA A 259 5.01 -20.40 3.14
CA ALA A 259 4.49 -21.74 2.88
C ALA A 259 5.35 -22.52 1.85
N PHE A 260 6.11 -21.81 1.02
CA PHE A 260 7.10 -22.38 0.10
C PHE A 260 8.53 -22.37 0.66
N ASN A 261 8.69 -22.21 1.98
CA ASN A 261 9.98 -22.10 2.66
C ASN A 261 10.86 -20.95 2.12
N ILE A 262 10.23 -19.84 1.73
CA ILE A 262 10.92 -18.62 1.32
C ILE A 262 10.70 -17.56 2.39
N PHE A 263 11.76 -17.23 3.12
CA PHE A 263 11.75 -16.18 4.12
C PHE A 263 12.09 -14.83 3.48
N LEU A 264 11.12 -13.92 3.48
CA LEU A 264 11.28 -12.55 2.98
C LEU A 264 11.74 -11.63 4.11
N LEU A 265 13.04 -11.35 4.14
CA LEU A 265 13.66 -10.49 5.14
C LEU A 265 13.67 -9.04 4.67
N ALA A 266 13.05 -8.15 5.44
CA ALA A 266 13.05 -6.71 5.18
C ALA A 266 14.41 -6.10 5.58
N SER A 267 15.31 -5.93 4.61
CA SER A 267 16.70 -5.50 4.81
C SER A 267 16.98 -4.18 4.10
N PRO A 268 17.76 -3.25 4.69
CA PRO A 268 18.39 -2.16 3.95
C PRO A 268 19.02 -2.65 2.65
N GLY A 269 18.49 -2.23 1.52
CA GLY A 269 19.02 -2.59 0.21
C GLY A 269 20.43 -2.02 0.06
N SER A 270 21.40 -2.89 -0.21
CA SER A 270 22.52 -2.52 -1.08
C SER A 270 21.94 -2.40 -2.48
N SER A 271 22.17 -1.28 -3.15
CA SER A 271 21.66 -0.92 -4.47
C SER A 271 22.12 -1.88 -5.57
N THR A 272 21.54 -3.07 -5.67
CA THR A 272 21.63 -3.88 -6.90
C THR A 272 20.57 -3.41 -7.87
N GLY A 273 20.92 -2.32 -8.57
CA GLY A 273 20.11 -1.69 -9.60
C GLY A 273 20.75 -0.38 -10.09
N GLY A 274 21.93 -0.47 -10.71
CA GLY A 274 22.61 0.66 -11.35
C GLY A 274 23.36 1.57 -10.38
N TRP A 275 24.62 1.83 -10.70
CA TRP A 275 25.54 2.66 -9.92
C TRP A 275 25.06 4.12 -9.82
N SER A 276 25.06 4.66 -8.60
CA SER A 276 25.45 6.05 -8.34
C SER A 276 26.18 6.13 -6.98
N PRO A 277 27.51 6.33 -6.96
CA PRO A 277 28.27 6.49 -5.74
C PRO A 277 28.20 7.94 -5.29
N GLU A 278 27.06 8.38 -4.76
CA GLU A 278 26.92 9.68 -4.09
C GLU A 278 25.56 9.72 -3.39
N GLU A 279 25.51 9.39 -2.10
CA GLU A 279 24.49 9.89 -1.14
C GLU A 279 24.76 9.33 0.27
N ALA A 280 25.93 9.67 0.83
CA ALA A 280 26.16 9.54 2.26
C ALA A 280 25.20 10.51 3.00
N GLY A 281 24.11 9.98 3.57
CA GLY A 281 23.16 10.75 4.38
C GLY A 281 21.68 10.40 4.18
N LYS A 282 21.30 9.54 3.23
CA LYS A 282 19.92 9.07 3.11
C LYS A 282 19.63 7.89 4.03
N ALA A 283 18.44 7.87 4.62
CA ALA A 283 17.94 6.70 5.34
C ALA A 283 17.94 5.48 4.39
N PRO A 284 18.39 4.31 4.84
CA PRO A 284 18.45 3.13 3.99
C PRO A 284 17.06 2.74 3.45
N VAL A 285 16.97 2.50 2.14
CA VAL A 285 15.77 1.95 1.50
C VAL A 285 15.63 0.48 1.90
N ILE A 286 14.54 0.10 2.54
CA ILE A 286 14.31 -1.29 2.94
C ILE A 286 13.75 -2.06 1.74
N ARG A 287 14.31 -3.24 1.44
CA ARG A 287 13.84 -4.15 0.39
C ARG A 287 13.75 -5.57 0.93
N ASP A 288 12.95 -6.39 0.27
CA ASP A 288 12.88 -7.81 0.64
C ASP A 288 14.04 -8.57 0.05
N VAL A 289 14.79 -9.25 0.91
CA VAL A 289 15.76 -10.26 0.54
C VAL A 289 15.08 -11.62 0.70
N SER A 290 15.00 -12.35 -0.41
CA SER A 290 14.42 -13.70 -0.45
C SER A 290 15.46 -14.72 -0.02
N LEU A 291 15.18 -15.42 1.07
CA LEU A 291 16.07 -16.42 1.65
C LEU A 291 15.35 -17.78 1.71
N PRO A 292 15.73 -18.76 0.89
CA PRO A 292 15.29 -20.14 1.07
C PRO A 292 15.70 -20.63 2.47
N ILE A 293 14.77 -21.20 3.23
CA ILE A 293 15.03 -21.70 4.59
C ILE A 293 15.06 -23.22 4.67
N ASP A 294 14.61 -23.90 3.62
CA ASP A 294 14.67 -25.35 3.49
C ASP A 294 16.05 -25.87 3.07
N GLN A 295 16.90 -25.00 2.50
CA GLN A 295 18.24 -25.31 2.02
C GLN A 295 19.24 -24.18 2.29
N THR A 296 20.54 -24.45 2.07
CA THR A 296 21.59 -23.43 2.11
C THR A 296 21.54 -22.57 0.84
N THR A 297 21.91 -21.29 0.92
CA THR A 297 21.94 -20.38 -0.23
C THR A 297 23.26 -19.64 -0.34
N VAL A 298 23.67 -19.26 -1.55
CA VAL A 298 24.86 -18.41 -1.77
C VAL A 298 24.40 -16.99 -2.00
N LEU A 299 24.90 -16.06 -1.19
CA LEU A 299 24.62 -14.64 -1.34
C LEU A 299 25.92 -13.87 -1.66
N PRO A 300 25.86 -12.77 -2.41
CA PRO A 300 26.98 -11.85 -2.54
C PRO A 300 27.43 -11.35 -1.15
N SER A 301 28.73 -11.19 -0.92
CA SER A 301 29.26 -10.79 0.40
C SER A 301 28.62 -9.50 0.94
N GLU A 302 28.37 -8.50 0.09
CA GLU A 302 27.70 -7.25 0.48
C GLU A 302 26.27 -7.47 0.98
N VAL A 303 25.52 -8.37 0.33
CA VAL A 303 24.16 -8.73 0.71
C VAL A 303 24.18 -9.51 2.03
N CYS A 304 25.14 -10.44 2.19
CA CYS A 304 25.34 -11.18 3.43
C CYS A 304 25.54 -10.26 4.64
N ASP A 305 26.37 -9.24 4.51
CA ASP A 305 26.61 -8.26 5.57
C ASP A 305 25.35 -7.44 5.90
N SER A 306 24.57 -7.04 4.89
CA SER A 306 23.29 -6.35 5.13
C SER A 306 22.28 -7.26 5.83
N VAL A 307 22.17 -8.52 5.40
CA VAL A 307 21.29 -9.53 6.01
C VAL A 307 21.67 -9.78 7.47
N ARG A 308 22.96 -9.92 7.80
CA ARG A 308 23.43 -10.08 9.20
C ARG A 308 23.02 -8.91 10.08
N LYS A 309 23.30 -7.67 9.66
CA LYS A 309 22.91 -6.45 10.39
C LYS A 309 21.39 -6.33 10.57
N THR A 310 20.65 -6.76 9.56
CA THR A 310 19.18 -6.78 9.62
C THR A 310 18.69 -7.80 10.64
N VAL A 311 19.24 -9.02 10.63
CA VAL A 311 18.91 -10.05 11.60
C VAL A 311 19.26 -9.61 13.02
N GLU A 312 20.39 -8.93 13.24
CA GLU A 312 20.75 -8.32 14.53
C GLU A 312 19.69 -7.31 14.99
N THR A 313 19.25 -6.43 14.07
CA THR A 313 18.21 -5.43 14.35
C THR A 313 16.88 -6.09 14.69
N ILE A 314 16.49 -7.13 13.94
CA ILE A 314 15.27 -7.90 14.20
C ILE A 314 15.37 -8.62 15.55
N ASN A 315 16.53 -9.16 15.91
CA ASN A 315 16.73 -9.88 17.18
C ASN A 315 16.49 -8.99 18.41
N CYS A 316 16.77 -7.68 18.32
CA CYS A 316 16.44 -6.73 19.39
C CYS A 316 14.95 -6.72 19.72
N ALA A 317 14.09 -6.75 18.69
CA ALA A 317 12.64 -6.79 18.86
C ALA A 317 12.14 -8.22 19.12
N LEU A 318 12.62 -9.20 18.34
CA LEU A 318 12.19 -10.60 18.40
C LEU A 318 12.42 -11.20 19.78
N GLY A 319 13.56 -10.91 20.43
CA GLY A 319 13.85 -11.41 21.78
C GLY A 319 12.94 -10.83 22.86
N ALA A 320 12.38 -9.63 22.65
CA ALA A 320 11.39 -9.03 23.55
C ALA A 320 9.98 -9.62 23.30
N ILE A 321 9.65 -9.91 22.04
CA ILE A 321 8.35 -10.45 21.61
C ILE A 321 8.22 -11.94 21.94
N VAL A 322 9.29 -12.71 21.69
CA VAL A 322 9.37 -14.14 21.98
C VAL A 322 10.60 -14.37 22.86
N PRO A 323 10.43 -14.35 24.20
CA PRO A 323 11.55 -14.44 25.13
C PRO A 323 12.48 -15.62 24.87
N GLY A 324 13.77 -15.28 24.71
CA GLY A 324 14.85 -16.24 24.51
C GLY A 324 15.01 -16.78 23.09
N LEU A 325 14.25 -16.28 22.10
CA LEU A 325 14.39 -16.60 20.68
C LEU A 325 15.30 -15.59 19.97
N SER A 326 16.20 -16.07 19.13
CA SER A 326 16.94 -15.24 18.16
C SER A 326 17.18 -16.00 16.85
N ILE A 327 17.37 -15.26 15.77
CA ILE A 327 17.73 -15.77 14.45
C ILE A 327 19.22 -15.54 14.24
N GLN A 328 19.90 -16.48 13.60
CA GLN A 328 21.31 -16.38 13.26
C GLN A 328 21.53 -16.72 11.79
N VAL A 329 22.33 -15.90 11.11
CA VAL A 329 22.87 -16.20 9.78
C VAL A 329 24.16 -16.98 9.99
N ASN A 330 24.14 -18.29 9.77
CA ASN A 330 25.33 -19.13 9.88
C ASN A 330 26.04 -19.19 8.52
N THR A 331 27.34 -18.92 8.52
CA THR A 331 28.17 -18.94 7.30
C THR A 331 28.94 -20.25 7.26
N LEU A 332 28.75 -21.02 6.20
CA LEU A 332 29.37 -22.33 6.04
C LEU A 332 30.78 -22.19 5.45
N HIS A 333 30.90 -21.52 4.30
CA HIS A 333 32.17 -21.19 3.66
C HIS A 333 31.99 -20.08 2.60
N GLY A 334 33.10 -19.48 2.16
CA GLY A 334 33.13 -18.63 0.97
C GLY A 334 33.02 -19.45 -0.32
N GLU A 335 32.41 -18.88 -1.35
CA GLU A 335 32.21 -19.51 -2.66
C GLU A 335 32.27 -18.43 -3.76
N THR A 336 32.87 -18.72 -4.91
CA THR A 336 32.84 -17.80 -6.06
C THR A 336 31.53 -18.00 -6.82
N MET A 337 30.79 -16.91 -7.07
CA MET A 337 29.52 -16.93 -7.77
C MET A 337 29.70 -17.13 -9.28
N GLU A 338 28.61 -17.43 -10.00
CA GLU A 338 28.63 -17.67 -11.45
C GLU A 338 29.15 -16.48 -12.27
N ASP A 339 28.94 -15.25 -11.77
CA ASP A 339 29.45 -14.02 -12.36
C ASP A 339 30.91 -13.70 -12.00
N GLY A 340 31.57 -14.58 -11.24
CA GLY A 340 32.95 -14.43 -10.78
C GLY A 340 33.11 -13.56 -9.53
N THR A 341 32.02 -13.03 -8.97
CA THR A 341 32.06 -12.23 -7.73
C THR A 341 32.20 -13.11 -6.48
N PRO A 342 32.73 -12.58 -5.37
CA PRO A 342 32.79 -13.31 -4.11
C PRO A 342 31.40 -13.45 -3.48
N GLY A 343 31.07 -14.68 -3.06
CA GLY A 343 29.86 -14.99 -2.34
C GLY A 343 30.12 -15.80 -1.06
N GLU A 344 29.10 -15.92 -0.24
CA GLU A 344 29.12 -16.68 0.99
C GLU A 344 27.94 -17.66 1.01
N ARG A 345 28.23 -18.94 1.27
CA ARG A 345 27.20 -19.96 1.47
C ARG A 345 26.69 -19.88 2.90
N VAL A 346 25.40 -19.58 3.05
CA VAL A 346 24.76 -19.34 4.34
C VAL A 346 23.53 -20.23 4.56
N GLU A 347 23.20 -20.41 5.84
CA GLU A 347 21.94 -20.99 6.31
C GLU A 347 21.36 -20.12 7.44
N LEU A 348 20.04 -20.16 7.62
CA LEU A 348 19.36 -19.50 8.73
C LEU A 348 19.09 -20.49 9.86
N LEU A 349 19.53 -20.15 11.06
CA LEU A 349 19.32 -20.91 12.29
C LEU A 349 18.43 -20.13 13.25
N SER A 350 17.59 -20.84 13.98
CA SER A 350 16.93 -20.36 15.19
C SER A 350 17.74 -20.79 16.41
N CYS A 351 17.91 -19.88 17.36
CA CYS A 351 18.57 -20.11 18.63
C CYS A 351 17.57 -19.86 19.77
N ARG A 352 17.35 -20.87 20.61
CA ARG A 352 16.51 -20.74 21.80
C ARG A 352 17.14 -21.43 23.00
N GLN A 353 17.44 -20.66 24.05
CA GLN A 353 18.07 -21.17 25.29
C GLN A 353 19.34 -22.02 25.05
N GLY A 354 20.16 -21.62 24.06
CA GLY A 354 21.39 -22.33 23.69
C GLY A 354 21.20 -23.51 22.72
N VAL A 355 19.96 -23.92 22.44
CA VAL A 355 19.65 -24.91 21.40
C VAL A 355 19.59 -24.22 20.05
N ARG A 356 20.31 -24.77 19.06
CA ARG A 356 20.31 -24.27 17.68
C ARG A 356 19.60 -25.27 16.78
N VAL A 357 18.62 -24.80 16.03
CA VAL A 357 17.87 -25.60 15.05
C VAL A 357 17.75 -24.83 13.74
N PRO A 358 17.56 -25.49 12.58
CA PRO A 358 17.28 -24.80 11.33
C PRO A 358 16.04 -23.90 11.45
N PHE A 359 16.11 -22.66 10.95
CA PHE A 359 15.00 -21.71 11.10
C PHE A 359 13.67 -22.21 10.48
N ARG A 360 13.73 -23.09 9.47
CA ARG A 360 12.55 -23.76 8.88
C ARG A 360 11.69 -24.53 9.90
N THR A 361 12.27 -24.98 11.02
CA THR A 361 11.55 -25.75 12.04
C THR A 361 10.74 -24.89 13.01
N GLU A 362 10.87 -23.56 12.95
CA GLU A 362 10.06 -22.65 13.75
C GLU A 362 8.59 -22.64 13.29
N SER A 363 7.69 -22.22 14.18
CA SER A 363 6.27 -22.11 13.85
C SER A 363 6.01 -21.06 12.76
N GLU A 364 4.97 -21.26 11.96
CA GLU A 364 4.55 -20.28 10.94
C GLU A 364 4.34 -18.88 11.54
N GLY A 365 3.77 -18.80 12.75
CA GLY A 365 3.57 -17.54 13.45
C GLY A 365 4.88 -16.82 13.77
N ILE A 366 5.91 -17.54 14.24
CA ILE A 366 7.23 -16.96 14.51
C ILE A 366 7.89 -16.48 13.22
N LYS A 367 7.87 -17.31 12.17
CA LYS A 367 8.44 -16.97 10.86
C LYS A 367 7.76 -15.72 10.26
N LYS A 368 6.43 -15.61 10.42
CA LYS A 368 5.65 -14.45 9.96
C LYS A 368 5.92 -13.20 10.77
N ILE A 369 6.01 -13.29 12.10
CA ILE A 369 6.41 -12.15 12.93
C ILE A 369 7.80 -11.67 12.49
N ALA A 370 8.77 -12.58 12.39
CA ALA A 370 10.14 -12.24 11.99
C ALA A 370 10.20 -11.56 10.61
N SER A 371 9.39 -12.01 9.63
CA SER A 371 9.37 -11.40 8.30
C SER A 371 8.72 -10.01 8.26
N MET A 372 7.79 -9.73 9.18
CA MET A 372 7.15 -8.41 9.32
C MET A 372 7.93 -7.44 10.22
N LEU A 373 8.78 -7.95 11.12
CA LEU A 373 9.43 -7.13 12.15
C LEU A 373 10.30 -6.01 11.59
N GLY A 374 11.03 -6.23 10.50
CA GLY A 374 11.84 -5.16 9.89
C GLY A 374 10.98 -3.96 9.47
N TRP A 375 9.79 -4.20 8.93
CA TRP A 375 8.85 -3.13 8.58
C TRP A 375 8.16 -2.51 9.79
N LEU A 376 7.77 -3.31 10.79
CA LEU A 376 7.18 -2.80 12.03
C LEU A 376 8.16 -1.92 12.81
N ILE A 377 9.45 -2.26 12.82
CA ILE A 377 10.51 -1.42 13.40
C ILE A 377 10.58 -0.08 12.66
N ASN A 378 10.44 -0.07 11.33
CA ASN A 378 10.42 1.17 10.55
C ASN A 378 9.18 2.03 10.90
N VAL A 379 7.99 1.44 10.92
CA VAL A 379 6.74 2.11 11.37
C VAL A 379 6.87 2.66 12.78
N PHE A 380 7.56 1.95 13.68
CA PHE A 380 7.74 2.43 15.05
C PHE A 380 8.60 3.70 15.11
N ASN A 381 9.59 3.84 14.22
CA ASN A 381 10.64 4.86 14.35
C ASN A 381 10.58 6.02 13.35
N ASP A 382 9.87 5.87 12.22
CA ASP A 382 9.78 6.87 11.13
C ASP A 382 8.33 7.35 10.95
N ASP A 383 8.14 8.67 10.93
CA ASP A 383 6.81 9.30 10.84
C ASP A 383 6.15 9.20 9.46
N SER A 384 6.94 8.87 8.45
CA SER A 384 6.56 8.71 7.05
C SER A 384 6.49 7.25 6.64
N ALA A 385 6.96 6.31 7.46
CA ALA A 385 6.82 4.89 7.17
C ALA A 385 5.34 4.49 7.13
N CYS A 386 4.94 3.78 6.09
CA CYS A 386 3.57 3.29 5.90
C CYS A 386 3.60 1.80 5.56
N LEU A 387 3.16 0.96 6.49
CA LEU A 387 3.03 -0.48 6.29
C LEU A 387 1.57 -0.85 6.10
N VAL A 388 1.26 -1.52 4.99
CA VAL A 388 -0.06 -2.07 4.71
C VAL A 388 0.04 -3.59 4.76
N VAL A 389 -0.73 -4.28 5.61
CA VAL A 389 -0.67 -5.74 5.75
C VAL A 389 -2.05 -6.37 5.58
N ASP A 390 -2.19 -7.28 4.62
CA ASP A 390 -3.37 -8.13 4.53
C ASP A 390 -3.26 -9.31 5.49
N GLU A 391 -4.35 -9.64 6.18
CA GLU A 391 -4.48 -10.74 7.14
C GLU A 391 -3.31 -10.78 8.14
N ILE A 392 -3.06 -9.66 8.85
CA ILE A 392 -1.93 -9.56 9.79
C ILE A 392 -1.97 -10.65 10.87
N ASP A 393 -3.16 -11.13 11.19
CA ASP A 393 -3.45 -12.14 12.20
C ASP A 393 -3.26 -13.59 11.73
N SER A 394 -3.22 -13.85 10.42
CA SER A 394 -3.12 -15.21 9.89
C SER A 394 -1.86 -15.91 10.41
N GLY A 395 -2.03 -17.04 11.10
CA GLY A 395 -0.94 -17.85 11.68
C GLY A 395 -0.27 -17.27 12.93
N VAL A 396 -0.66 -16.09 13.41
CA VAL A 396 -0.06 -15.41 14.58
C VAL A 396 -0.93 -15.62 15.82
N PHE A 397 -0.30 -15.84 16.98
CA PHE A 397 -1.01 -15.96 18.25
C PHE A 397 -1.69 -14.63 18.61
N GLU A 398 -3.00 -14.68 18.87
CA GLU A 398 -3.84 -13.47 18.97
C GLU A 398 -3.44 -12.52 20.10
N PHE A 399 -3.04 -13.07 21.25
CA PHE A 399 -2.63 -12.27 22.40
C PHE A 399 -1.37 -11.46 22.04
N LEU A 400 -0.38 -12.12 21.44
CA LEU A 400 0.87 -11.48 21.02
C LEU A 400 0.63 -10.40 19.97
N LEU A 401 -0.25 -10.65 19.01
CA LEU A 401 -0.66 -9.65 18.03
C LEU A 401 -1.32 -8.44 18.71
N GLY A 402 -2.19 -8.66 19.70
CA GLY A 402 -2.82 -7.61 20.48
C GLY A 402 -1.80 -6.69 21.15
N GLU A 403 -0.84 -7.28 21.88
CA GLU A 403 0.24 -6.54 22.56
C GLU A 403 1.08 -5.73 21.56
N LEU A 404 1.43 -6.31 20.41
CA LEU A 404 2.18 -5.62 19.36
C LEU A 404 1.40 -4.43 18.79
N LEU A 405 0.11 -4.60 18.50
CA LEU A 405 -0.73 -3.55 17.97
C LEU A 405 -0.94 -2.41 18.97
N GLU A 406 -1.07 -2.73 20.25
CA GLU A 406 -1.17 -1.74 21.33
C GLU A 406 0.11 -0.90 21.42
N VAL A 407 1.27 -1.55 21.49
CA VAL A 407 2.58 -0.87 21.52
C VAL A 407 2.79 0.03 20.30
N VAL A 408 2.49 -0.47 19.09
CA VAL A 408 2.63 0.33 17.84
C VAL A 408 1.64 1.50 17.82
N THR A 409 0.44 1.31 18.37
CA THR A 409 -0.59 2.35 18.42
C THR A 409 -0.25 3.44 19.45
N GLU A 410 0.32 3.09 20.59
CA GLU A 410 0.65 4.06 21.64
C GLU A 410 1.97 4.80 21.38
N GLN A 411 2.96 4.15 20.78
CA GLN A 411 4.33 4.67 20.73
C GLN A 411 4.91 4.78 19.32
N GLY A 412 4.27 4.16 18.33
CA GLY A 412 4.73 4.21 16.95
C GLY A 412 4.59 5.61 16.33
N LYS A 413 5.45 5.93 15.36
CA LYS A 413 5.43 7.22 14.65
C LYS A 413 4.77 7.14 13.27
N GLY A 414 4.86 6.00 12.61
CA GLY A 414 4.40 5.81 11.24
C GLY A 414 2.94 5.40 11.14
N GLN A 415 2.60 4.86 9.97
CA GLN A 415 1.27 4.40 9.62
C GLN A 415 1.25 2.87 9.45
N LEU A 416 0.30 2.20 10.11
CA LEU A 416 0.02 0.77 9.96
C LEU A 416 -1.43 0.60 9.54
N ILE A 417 -1.66 0.17 8.31
CA ILE A 417 -2.98 -0.18 7.79
C ILE A 417 -3.03 -1.69 7.68
N PHE A 418 -4.06 -2.33 8.23
CA PHE A 418 -4.12 -3.79 8.15
C PHE A 418 -5.55 -4.32 8.07
N THR A 419 -5.67 -5.54 7.56
CA THR A 419 -6.90 -6.33 7.66
C THR A 419 -6.70 -7.45 8.67
N ALA A 420 -7.76 -7.79 9.39
CA ALA A 420 -7.75 -8.91 10.34
C ALA A 420 -9.13 -9.55 10.47
N HIS A 421 -9.14 -10.79 10.96
CA HIS A 421 -10.33 -11.55 11.33
C HIS A 421 -10.43 -11.73 12.85
N ASN A 422 -9.30 -11.68 13.54
CA ASN A 422 -9.20 -11.87 14.97
C ASN A 422 -9.81 -10.71 15.76
N LEU A 423 -10.67 -11.02 16.73
CA LEU A 423 -11.38 -10.00 17.52
C LEU A 423 -10.55 -9.37 18.64
N ARG A 424 -9.38 -9.93 18.99
CA ARG A 424 -8.49 -9.43 20.05
C ARG A 424 -8.04 -8.00 19.78
N ALA A 425 -7.75 -7.68 18.53
CA ALA A 425 -7.36 -6.33 18.15
C ALA A 425 -8.50 -5.30 18.27
N LEU A 426 -9.78 -5.74 18.31
CA LEU A 426 -10.90 -4.86 18.69
C LEU A 426 -10.90 -4.52 20.19
N GLU A 427 -10.24 -5.32 21.03
CA GLU A 427 -10.13 -5.07 22.47
C GLU A 427 -8.95 -4.14 22.79
N CYS A 428 -7.87 -4.24 22.02
CA CYS A 428 -6.63 -3.48 22.23
C CYS A 428 -6.65 -2.09 21.54
N LEU A 429 -7.34 -1.95 20.41
CA LEU A 429 -7.27 -0.72 19.62
C LEU A 429 -8.37 0.30 19.97
N PRO A 430 -8.03 1.60 20.01
CA PRO A 430 -9.01 2.66 20.07
C PRO A 430 -9.94 2.62 18.85
N VAL A 431 -11.19 3.02 19.04
CA VAL A 431 -12.19 2.90 17.96
C VAL A 431 -11.89 3.81 16.76
N GLY A 432 -11.21 4.94 16.99
CA GLY A 432 -10.74 5.79 15.90
C GLY A 432 -9.75 5.09 14.96
N CYS A 433 -9.13 4.00 15.42
CA CYS A 433 -8.19 3.15 14.70
C CYS A 433 -8.87 1.95 14.01
N LEU A 434 -10.21 1.92 13.95
CA LEU A 434 -10.96 0.77 13.45
C LEU A 434 -12.02 1.19 12.44
N VAL A 435 -12.06 0.47 11.32
CA VAL A 435 -13.07 0.62 10.27
C VAL A 435 -13.71 -0.73 9.98
N PHE A 436 -15.03 -0.72 9.80
CA PHE A 436 -15.81 -1.92 9.59
C PHE A 436 -16.39 -1.93 8.19
N SER A 437 -16.12 -3.02 7.48
CA SER A 437 -16.76 -3.34 6.22
C SER A 437 -18.19 -3.83 6.44
N THR A 438 -19.08 -3.48 5.52
CA THR A 438 -20.52 -3.76 5.57
C THR A 438 -20.91 -4.74 4.46
N SER A 439 -22.14 -5.27 4.50
CA SER A 439 -22.72 -6.03 3.39
C SER A 439 -23.14 -5.13 2.21
N ASN A 440 -23.35 -3.83 2.45
CA ASN A 440 -23.79 -2.87 1.44
C ASN A 440 -22.62 -2.44 0.52
N PRO A 441 -22.62 -2.78 -0.78
CA PRO A 441 -21.55 -2.41 -1.71
C PRO A 441 -21.38 -0.91 -1.92
N ASN A 442 -22.42 -0.10 -1.74
CA ASN A 442 -22.40 1.36 -1.98
C ASN A 442 -21.98 2.18 -0.76
N ASN A 443 -21.99 1.56 0.42
CA ASN A 443 -21.50 2.17 1.66
C ASN A 443 -20.64 1.16 2.39
N ARG A 444 -19.55 0.75 1.71
CA ARG A 444 -18.84 -0.47 2.07
C ARG A 444 -18.07 -0.35 3.38
N TYR A 445 -17.68 0.85 3.80
CA TYR A 445 -16.86 1.07 4.99
C TYR A 445 -17.49 2.10 5.91
N ILE A 446 -17.62 1.76 7.19
CA ILE A 446 -18.17 2.65 8.22
C ILE A 446 -17.29 2.67 9.46
N GLY A 447 -17.27 3.82 10.15
CA GLY A 447 -16.83 3.90 11.54
C GLY A 447 -17.93 3.42 12.49
N PHE A 448 -17.56 2.88 13.64
CA PHE A 448 -18.50 2.38 14.63
C PHE A 448 -19.18 3.54 15.39
N ARG A 449 -20.51 3.49 15.57
CA ARG A 449 -21.29 4.52 16.30
C ARG A 449 -21.79 4.04 17.66
N GLY A 450 -21.95 4.98 18.59
CA GLY A 450 -22.79 4.83 19.78
C GLY A 450 -22.13 4.08 20.95
N MET A 451 -20.94 4.51 21.37
CA MET A 451 -20.16 3.79 22.37
C MET A 451 -20.22 4.46 23.73
N ALA A 452 -20.75 3.73 24.72
CA ALA A 452 -20.53 4.07 26.12
C ALA A 452 -19.08 3.71 26.50
N PRO A 453 -18.39 4.52 27.33
CA PRO A 453 -16.99 4.30 27.72
C PRO A 453 -16.70 2.95 28.39
N SER A 454 -17.73 2.26 28.90
CA SER A 454 -17.59 1.04 29.70
C SER A 454 -17.74 -0.28 28.93
N ASN A 455 -18.10 -0.26 27.64
CA ASN A 455 -18.38 -1.49 26.90
C ASN A 455 -17.24 -1.92 25.98
N ASN A 456 -16.74 -3.15 26.19
CA ASN A 456 -15.77 -3.82 25.31
C ASN A 456 -16.28 -3.82 23.85
N LEU A 457 -15.50 -3.25 22.94
CA LEU A 457 -15.84 -3.10 21.52
C LEU A 457 -16.07 -4.44 20.81
N ARG A 458 -15.36 -5.51 21.20
CA ARG A 458 -15.61 -6.87 20.72
C ARG A 458 -17.06 -7.29 20.95
N ASN A 459 -17.57 -7.06 22.16
CA ASN A 459 -18.96 -7.42 22.50
C ASN A 459 -19.96 -6.57 21.71
N GLN A 460 -19.66 -5.29 21.50
CA GLN A 460 -20.51 -4.41 20.69
C GLN A 460 -20.53 -4.84 19.23
N TYR A 461 -19.38 -5.24 18.67
CA TYR A 461 -19.27 -5.74 17.31
C TYR A 461 -20.04 -7.06 17.13
N LEU A 462 -19.87 -8.01 18.05
CA LEU A 462 -20.65 -9.26 18.05
C LEU A 462 -22.16 -9.00 18.19
N ARG A 463 -22.55 -8.03 19.02
CA ARG A 463 -23.96 -7.61 19.12
C ARG A 463 -24.46 -7.00 17.82
N ALA A 464 -23.65 -6.17 17.16
CA ALA A 464 -24.02 -5.53 15.89
C ALA A 464 -24.16 -6.54 14.74
N ILE A 465 -23.34 -7.60 14.73
CA ILE A 465 -23.47 -8.73 13.81
C ILE A 465 -24.81 -9.45 14.02
N ASN A 466 -25.16 -9.74 15.27
CA ASN A 466 -26.32 -10.60 15.59
C ASN A 466 -27.65 -9.84 15.61
N LEU A 467 -27.67 -8.61 16.12
CA LEU A 467 -28.89 -7.84 16.39
C LEU A 467 -29.00 -6.55 15.56
N GLY A 468 -27.97 -6.19 14.79
CA GLY A 468 -27.91 -4.93 14.07
C GLY A 468 -27.67 -3.71 14.99
N GLY A 469 -28.23 -2.56 14.63
CA GLY A 469 -28.09 -1.31 15.40
C GLY A 469 -26.98 -0.37 14.92
N GLN A 470 -26.25 -0.74 13.87
CA GLN A 470 -25.41 0.20 13.11
C GLN A 470 -26.20 0.75 11.92
N LYS A 471 -25.65 1.78 11.27
CA LYS A 471 -26.26 2.38 10.07
C LYS A 471 -26.38 1.41 8.89
N GLU A 472 -25.43 0.48 8.82
CA GLU A 472 -25.34 -0.54 7.79
C GLU A 472 -25.26 -1.90 8.46
N GLN A 473 -25.68 -2.92 7.73
CA GLN A 473 -25.52 -4.30 8.14
C GLN A 473 -24.04 -4.72 8.00
N LEU A 474 -23.45 -5.18 9.10
CA LEU A 474 -22.03 -5.58 9.14
C LEU A 474 -21.80 -7.03 8.67
N TYR A 475 -22.84 -7.87 8.76
CA TYR A 475 -22.78 -9.29 8.49
C TYR A 475 -24.07 -9.79 7.87
N GLU A 476 -23.96 -10.65 6.87
CA GLU A 476 -25.08 -11.41 6.33
C GLU A 476 -25.35 -12.64 7.22
N PRO A 477 -26.52 -12.70 7.90
CA PRO A 477 -26.76 -13.71 8.91
C PRO A 477 -26.77 -15.12 8.33
N THR A 478 -25.92 -16.00 8.86
CA THR A 478 -25.98 -17.43 8.58
C THR A 478 -26.88 -18.16 9.57
N ARG A 479 -27.67 -19.11 9.10
CA ARG A 479 -28.45 -20.01 9.95
C ARG A 479 -27.70 -21.32 10.16
N THR A 480 -27.33 -21.63 11.41
CA THR A 480 -26.59 -22.86 11.74
C THR A 480 -27.31 -24.13 11.29
N SER A 481 -28.64 -24.16 11.38
CA SER A 481 -29.45 -25.29 10.88
C SER A 481 -29.32 -25.47 9.37
N ALA A 482 -29.35 -24.39 8.60
CA ALA A 482 -29.19 -24.45 7.14
C ALA A 482 -27.79 -24.94 6.74
N ILE A 483 -26.74 -24.51 7.46
CA ILE A 483 -25.39 -25.02 7.26
C ILE A 483 -25.34 -26.53 7.51
N GLY A 484 -25.90 -26.99 8.64
CA GLY A 484 -25.94 -28.41 8.99
C GLY A 484 -26.68 -29.25 7.95
N SER A 485 -27.87 -28.79 7.51
CA SER A 485 -28.65 -29.45 6.46
C SER A 485 -27.89 -29.51 5.13
N ALA A 486 -27.29 -28.41 4.69
CA ALA A 486 -26.54 -28.38 3.43
C ALA A 486 -25.31 -29.30 3.47
N LEU A 487 -24.61 -29.39 4.61
CA LEU A 487 -23.47 -30.31 4.77
C LEU A 487 -23.92 -31.79 4.75
N LEU A 488 -25.05 -32.10 5.39
CA LEU A 488 -25.62 -33.44 5.40
C LEU A 488 -26.06 -33.86 3.98
N GLU A 489 -26.73 -32.97 3.26
CA GLU A 489 -27.19 -33.16 1.89
C GLU A 489 -26.01 -33.33 0.92
N ALA A 490 -24.97 -32.49 1.03
CA ALA A 490 -23.76 -32.62 0.22
C ALA A 490 -23.02 -33.94 0.46
N GLY A 491 -23.07 -34.49 1.68
CA GLY A 491 -22.51 -35.80 2.03
C GLY A 491 -23.34 -36.99 1.54
N SER A 492 -24.59 -36.77 1.15
CA SER A 492 -25.52 -37.79 0.68
C SER A 492 -26.15 -37.39 -0.66
N PRO A 493 -25.38 -37.34 -1.78
CA PRO A 493 -25.84 -36.84 -3.08
C PRO A 493 -26.89 -37.72 -3.79
N GLN A 494 -27.31 -38.83 -3.16
CA GLN A 494 -28.46 -39.61 -3.61
C GLN A 494 -29.67 -39.15 -2.83
N ALA A 495 -30.67 -38.63 -3.54
CA ALA A 495 -31.96 -38.21 -3.03
C ALA A 495 -32.45 -39.20 -1.97
N LEU A 496 -32.34 -38.78 -0.70
CA LEU A 496 -33.20 -39.34 0.34
C LEU A 496 -34.60 -38.90 -0.08
N ASP A 497 -35.27 -39.77 -0.82
CA ASP A 497 -36.70 -39.71 -1.00
C ASP A 497 -37.30 -39.59 0.40
N PHE A 498 -37.81 -38.41 0.72
CA PHE A 498 -38.24 -38.03 2.07
C PHE A 498 -39.28 -39.04 2.61
N ASP A 499 -40.01 -39.69 1.70
CA ASP A 499 -40.98 -40.75 1.98
C ASP A 499 -40.33 -42.08 2.44
N SER A 500 -39.10 -42.39 1.99
CA SER A 500 -38.33 -43.56 2.44
C SER A 500 -37.79 -43.41 3.88
N LEU A 501 -37.49 -42.17 4.29
CA LEU A 501 -36.99 -41.84 5.63
C LEU A 501 -38.15 -41.86 6.65
N LEU A 502 -39.31 -41.32 6.28
CA LEU A 502 -40.53 -41.36 7.10
C LEU A 502 -41.06 -42.78 7.33
N SER A 503 -40.98 -43.65 6.31
CA SER A 503 -41.38 -45.06 6.45
C SER A 503 -40.43 -45.87 7.35
N SER A 504 -39.15 -45.47 7.48
CA SER A 504 -38.19 -46.11 8.39
C SER A 504 -38.33 -45.69 9.86
N MET A 505 -38.96 -44.55 10.15
CA MET A 505 -39.20 -44.08 11.52
C MET A 505 -40.61 -44.40 12.05
N GLY A 506 -41.49 -44.95 11.21
CA GLY A 506 -42.89 -45.24 11.53
C GLY A 506 -43.19 -46.71 11.85
N GLY A 507 -42.17 -47.54 12.09
CA GLY A 507 -42.34 -48.97 12.32
C GLY A 507 -41.49 -49.48 13.49
N GLU A 508 -41.94 -49.18 14.72
CA GLU A 508 -42.10 -50.12 15.83
C GLU A 508 -42.95 -49.49 16.94
#